data_AF-A0A2G2EEY6-F1
#
_entry.id   AF-A0A2G2EEY6-F1
#
_cell.length_a   1.000
_cell.length_b   1.000
_cell.length_c   1.000
_cell.angle_alpha   90.00
_cell.angle_beta   90.00
_cell.angle_gamma   90.00
#
_symmetry.space_group_name_H-M   'P 1'
#
loop_
_entity.id
_entity.type
_entity.pdbx_description
1 polymer ?
#
loop_
_entity_poly.entity_id
_entity_poly.type
_entity_poly.pdbx_seq_one_letter_code
_entity_poly.pdbx_strand_id
1 'polypeptide(L)'
;MIKISFSLLLLSTIFSCTAQTTDSNQLVDPSNSIDENSIKLDSSDIHFQFRGRCTAFNSKKNDVPSNGEAHSQNLASKTDSKFEENRNYLFLNTDEYLNNGNGLAAHKLYLVNTTKKKVEYAAQDSRLYIVAQALDSNGVWNAISYLPSSWCGNSYHTLTLGKNEYWSFNVPVFKGTFETKLRYVLTRKDEHQLVSNEIDVRINPDQFNTELKQGHTPTGLMDSYDD
;
A
#
# COMPACT_ATOMS: atom_id res chain seq x y z
N MET A 1 57.40 41.08 -11.24
CA MET A 1 58.20 40.03 -11.91
C MET A 1 57.25 38.93 -12.33
N ILE A 2 57.02 38.81 -13.64
CA ILE A 2 56.19 37.79 -14.29
C ILE A 2 57.10 37.20 -15.37
N LYS A 3 57.23 35.86 -15.43
CA LYS A 3 57.75 35.14 -16.59
C LYS A 3 56.93 33.86 -16.74
N ILE A 4 56.03 33.87 -17.71
CA ILE A 4 55.35 32.69 -18.27
C ILE A 4 56.00 32.50 -19.64
N SER A 5 56.50 31.30 -19.93
CA SER A 5 57.00 30.93 -21.25
C SER A 5 56.36 29.62 -21.70
N PHE A 6 55.70 29.70 -22.84
CA PHE A 6 55.17 28.59 -23.65
C PHE A 6 56.32 27.76 -24.24
N SER A 7 56.08 26.45 -24.42
CA SER A 7 56.58 25.76 -25.62
C SER A 7 55.73 24.55 -25.95
N LEU A 8 55.26 24.61 -27.20
CA LEU A 8 54.49 23.65 -27.95
C LEU A 8 55.48 22.89 -28.84
N LEU A 9 55.42 21.56 -28.91
CA LEU A 9 56.07 20.81 -29.99
C LEU A 9 55.17 19.65 -30.43
N LEU A 10 54.64 19.80 -31.65
CA LEU A 10 54.19 18.69 -32.50
C LEU A 10 55.41 17.99 -33.10
N LEU A 11 55.34 16.67 -33.29
CA LEU A 11 55.95 16.01 -34.45
C LEU A 11 55.19 14.73 -34.83
N SER A 12 55.16 14.46 -36.12
CA SER A 12 54.23 13.63 -36.88
C SER A 12 54.85 12.31 -37.39
N THR A 13 54.02 11.26 -37.47
CA THR A 13 54.02 10.11 -38.42
C THR A 13 55.26 9.18 -38.47
N ILE A 14 55.15 7.85 -38.61
CA ILE A 14 54.91 7.08 -39.86
C ILE A 14 54.52 5.59 -39.55
N PHE A 15 53.61 5.06 -40.40
CA PHE A 15 53.22 3.69 -40.82
C PHE A 15 53.79 2.36 -40.24
N SER A 16 52.83 1.49 -39.85
CA SER A 16 52.46 0.11 -40.28
C SER A 16 53.35 -1.16 -40.20
N CYS A 17 52.61 -2.29 -40.09
CA CYS A 17 52.90 -3.74 -40.25
C CYS A 17 53.35 -4.47 -38.96
N THR A 18 52.80 -5.59 -38.46
CA THR A 18 51.84 -6.67 -38.85
C THR A 18 51.52 -7.41 -37.51
N ALA A 19 50.44 -8.15 -37.23
CA ALA A 19 49.71 -9.18 -37.97
C ALA A 19 48.31 -9.42 -37.36
N GLN A 20 47.41 -9.98 -38.16
CA GLN A 20 46.03 -10.38 -37.82
C GLN A 20 45.99 -11.61 -36.90
N THR A 21 44.96 -11.71 -36.05
CA THR A 21 43.86 -12.70 -36.19
C THR A 21 42.80 -12.52 -35.08
N THR A 22 41.53 -12.38 -35.51
CA THR A 22 40.23 -12.81 -34.90
C THR A 22 40.03 -12.65 -33.38
N ASP A 23 38.98 -12.03 -32.82
CA ASP A 23 37.60 -11.86 -33.27
C ASP A 23 36.94 -10.73 -32.46
N SER A 24 35.95 -10.09 -33.05
CA SER A 24 35.25 -8.89 -32.56
C SER A 24 34.34 -9.12 -31.35
N ASN A 25 34.52 -8.32 -30.29
CA ASN A 25 33.50 -7.38 -29.80
C ASN A 25 34.03 -6.59 -28.59
N GLN A 26 34.45 -5.34 -28.83
CA GLN A 26 34.52 -4.30 -27.81
C GLN A 26 33.15 -3.64 -27.68
N LEU A 27 32.67 -3.39 -26.47
CA LEU A 27 31.97 -2.15 -26.03
C LEU A 27 31.96 -2.16 -24.48
N VAL A 28 31.91 -1.09 -23.68
CA VAL A 28 32.15 0.37 -23.72
C VAL A 28 32.15 0.80 -22.22
N ASP A 29 32.92 1.84 -21.92
CA ASP A 29 32.97 2.78 -20.77
C ASP A 29 31.79 2.79 -19.74
N PRO A 30 32.04 2.79 -18.41
CA PRO A 30 31.02 2.97 -17.39
C PRO A 30 30.84 4.47 -17.05
N SER A 31 30.17 5.21 -17.94
CA SER A 31 29.50 6.45 -17.54
C SER A 31 28.17 6.63 -18.28
N ASN A 32 27.09 6.77 -17.51
CA ASN A 32 25.71 7.03 -17.90
C ASN A 32 25.02 6.03 -18.85
N SER A 33 24.17 5.18 -18.27
CA SER A 33 22.79 5.05 -18.76
C SER A 33 21.88 4.66 -17.60
N ILE A 34 21.03 5.61 -17.20
CA ILE A 34 19.76 5.28 -16.57
C ILE A 34 18.97 4.61 -17.69
N ASP A 35 18.86 3.28 -17.64
CA ASP A 35 18.08 2.52 -18.60
C ASP A 35 16.59 2.79 -18.34
N GLU A 36 15.93 3.35 -19.35
CA GLU A 36 14.50 3.68 -19.41
C GLU A 36 13.57 2.45 -19.38
N ASN A 37 14.11 1.27 -19.08
CA ASN A 37 13.34 0.09 -18.66
C ASN A 37 13.06 0.07 -17.14
N SER A 38 12.84 1.24 -16.52
CA SER A 38 12.17 1.32 -15.22
C SER A 38 10.79 0.71 -15.37
N ILE A 39 10.66 -0.57 -14.99
CA ILE A 39 9.44 -1.35 -15.04
C ILE A 39 8.30 -0.48 -14.50
N LYS A 40 7.36 -0.15 -15.37
CA LYS A 40 6.18 0.67 -15.08
C LYS A 40 5.30 -0.11 -14.11
N LEU A 41 5.59 0.07 -12.83
CA LEU A 41 4.87 -0.47 -11.68
C LEU A 41 3.38 -0.07 -11.80
N ASP A 42 2.50 -1.05 -11.98
CA ASP A 42 1.13 -0.77 -12.37
C ASP A 42 0.26 -0.51 -11.13
N SER A 43 0.11 0.78 -10.78
CA SER A 43 -1.01 1.25 -9.95
C SER A 43 -2.36 0.87 -10.54
N SER A 44 -3.36 0.75 -9.68
CA SER A 44 -4.69 0.26 -10.06
C SER A 44 -5.54 1.37 -10.68
N ASP A 45 -5.88 1.21 -11.96
CA ASP A 45 -6.87 2.03 -12.66
C ASP A 45 -8.28 1.49 -12.34
N ILE A 46 -8.90 2.06 -11.31
CA ILE A 46 -10.16 1.55 -10.73
C ILE A 46 -11.28 2.53 -11.06
N HIS A 47 -12.38 2.05 -11.64
CA HIS A 47 -13.56 2.85 -12.02
C HIS A 47 -14.81 2.52 -11.17
N PHE A 48 -14.61 1.99 -9.96
CA PHE A 48 -15.69 1.58 -9.06
C PHE A 48 -15.25 1.73 -7.59
N GLN A 49 -16.19 1.80 -6.66
CA GLN A 49 -15.92 1.64 -5.23
C GLN A 49 -15.41 0.23 -4.97
N PHE A 50 -14.16 0.11 -4.50
CA PHE A 50 -13.57 -1.21 -4.23
C PHE A 50 -13.97 -1.74 -2.85
N ARG A 51 -14.01 -3.06 -2.70
CA ARG A 51 -14.33 -3.69 -1.41
C ARG A 51 -13.17 -3.51 -0.44
N GLY A 52 -13.46 -3.07 0.79
CA GLY A 52 -12.48 -3.01 1.87
C GLY A 52 -11.98 -4.41 2.25
N ARG A 53 -10.67 -4.60 2.28
CA ARG A 53 -10.01 -5.91 2.51
C ARG A 53 -9.06 -5.91 3.70
N CYS A 54 -9.24 -5.00 4.66
CA CYS A 54 -8.41 -4.95 5.87
C CYS A 54 -8.80 -6.07 6.84
N THR A 55 -8.41 -7.31 6.52
CA THR A 55 -8.63 -8.48 7.36
C THR A 55 -7.45 -8.73 8.28
N ALA A 56 -7.73 -9.02 9.54
CA ALA A 56 -6.75 -9.16 10.61
C ALA A 56 -7.13 -10.29 11.55
N PHE A 57 -6.16 -10.83 12.27
CA PHE A 57 -6.41 -11.83 13.30
C PHE A 57 -5.50 -11.62 14.50
N ASN A 58 -5.93 -12.09 15.67
CA ASN A 58 -5.21 -11.87 16.92
C ASN A 58 -3.82 -12.49 16.86
N SER A 59 -2.86 -11.94 17.62
CA SER A 59 -1.62 -12.66 17.88
C SER A 59 -1.93 -13.95 18.64
N LYS A 60 -1.07 -14.97 18.52
CA LYS A 60 -1.22 -16.24 19.27
C LYS A 60 -1.42 -16.05 20.78
N LYS A 61 -0.89 -14.96 21.34
CA LYS A 61 -1.01 -14.61 22.76
C LYS A 61 -2.40 -14.08 23.12
N ASN A 62 -3.08 -13.42 22.18
CA ASN A 62 -4.39 -12.83 22.36
C ASN A 62 -5.48 -13.64 21.64
N ASP A 63 -5.16 -14.87 21.22
CA ASP A 63 -6.08 -15.72 20.50
C ASP A 63 -7.25 -16.11 21.40
N VAL A 64 -8.44 -16.16 20.79
CA VAL A 64 -9.68 -16.52 21.45
C VAL A 64 -10.31 -17.69 20.70
N PRO A 65 -11.01 -18.62 21.38
CA PRO A 65 -11.68 -19.71 20.68
C PRO A 65 -12.63 -19.17 19.62
N SER A 66 -12.54 -19.73 18.41
CA SER A 66 -13.41 -19.38 17.29
C SER A 66 -14.87 -19.72 17.62
N ASN A 67 -15.77 -18.84 17.19
CA ASN A 67 -17.21 -19.04 17.16
C ASN A 67 -17.71 -19.38 15.73
N GLY A 68 -16.81 -19.81 14.84
CA GLY A 68 -17.12 -20.16 13.45
C GLY A 68 -17.02 -18.99 12.46
N GLU A 69 -16.48 -17.85 12.87
CA GLU A 69 -16.13 -16.73 12.00
C GLU A 69 -15.01 -17.09 11.01
N ALA A 70 -14.95 -16.41 9.87
CA ALA A 70 -13.79 -16.54 8.98
C ALA A 70 -12.53 -15.95 9.63
N HIS A 71 -11.41 -16.67 9.54
CA HIS A 71 -10.11 -16.27 10.11
C HIS A 71 -9.17 -15.70 9.04
N SER A 72 -8.58 -14.53 9.33
CA SER A 72 -7.49 -13.98 8.52
C SER A 72 -6.16 -14.65 8.86
N GLN A 73 -5.27 -14.79 7.87
CA GLN A 73 -3.87 -15.18 8.11
C GLN A 73 -2.99 -14.00 8.56
N ASN A 74 -3.51 -12.78 8.55
CA ASN A 74 -2.80 -11.57 8.94
C ASN A 74 -2.76 -11.41 10.47
N LEU A 75 -1.87 -12.16 11.12
CA LEU A 75 -1.67 -12.13 12.57
C LEU A 75 -1.05 -10.80 13.04
N ALA A 76 -1.45 -10.34 14.22
CA ALA A 76 -0.82 -9.18 14.85
C ALA A 76 0.68 -9.42 15.08
N SER A 77 1.49 -8.46 14.67
CA SER A 77 2.95 -8.46 14.77
C SER A 77 3.41 -7.51 15.88
N LYS A 78 4.60 -7.75 16.46
CA LYS A 78 5.16 -6.85 17.49
C LYS A 78 5.66 -5.56 16.86
N THR A 79 5.37 -4.42 17.49
CA THR A 79 5.92 -3.12 17.08
C THR A 79 7.44 -3.07 17.27
N ASP A 80 8.08 -2.21 16.49
CA ASP A 80 9.50 -1.86 16.60
C ASP A 80 9.65 -0.34 16.80
N SER A 81 10.87 0.18 16.70
CA SER A 81 11.20 1.59 16.93
C SER A 81 10.72 2.54 15.83
N LYS A 82 10.15 2.06 14.73
CA LYS A 82 9.63 2.92 13.64
C LYS A 82 8.29 3.54 13.97
N PHE A 83 7.60 3.01 14.98
CA PHE A 83 6.28 3.48 15.40
C PHE A 83 6.38 4.44 16.58
N GLU A 84 5.53 5.46 16.59
CA GLU A 84 5.43 6.41 17.69
C GLU A 84 4.95 5.73 18.96
N GLU A 85 5.59 6.03 20.09
CA GLU A 85 5.29 5.39 21.37
C GLU A 85 3.98 5.88 22.00
N ASN A 86 3.35 5.02 22.81
CA ASN A 86 2.17 5.34 23.61
C ASN A 86 0.97 5.89 22.80
N ARG A 87 0.80 5.41 21.56
CA ARG A 87 -0.31 5.79 20.69
C ARG A 87 -1.11 4.58 20.22
N ASN A 88 -2.38 4.81 19.93
CA ASN A 88 -3.20 3.94 19.13
C ASN A 88 -3.68 4.71 17.91
N TYR A 89 -3.24 4.31 16.72
CA TYR A 89 -3.40 5.11 15.52
C TYR A 89 -3.37 4.29 14.24
N LEU A 90 -3.88 4.92 13.18
CA LEU A 90 -3.83 4.43 11.82
C LEU A 90 -2.77 5.23 11.05
N PHE A 91 -1.95 4.57 10.24
CA PHE A 91 -0.85 5.21 9.52
C PHE A 91 -0.68 4.62 8.13
N LEU A 92 -0.73 5.47 7.11
CA LEU A 92 -0.51 5.12 5.72
C LEU A 92 0.95 5.44 5.35
N ASN A 93 1.75 4.39 5.19
CA ASN A 93 3.15 4.47 4.80
C ASN A 93 3.29 4.33 3.28
N THR A 94 3.74 5.40 2.63
CA THR A 94 3.97 5.44 1.18
C THR A 94 5.36 4.99 0.76
N ASP A 95 6.31 4.93 1.68
CA ASP A 95 7.72 4.57 1.44
C ASP A 95 7.89 3.05 1.33
N GLU A 96 7.04 2.30 2.05
CA GLU A 96 6.98 0.84 1.97
C GLU A 96 6.11 0.41 0.77
N TYR A 97 6.70 0.56 -0.42
CA TYR A 97 6.08 0.17 -1.67
C TYR A 97 6.28 -1.34 -1.94
N LEU A 98 5.19 -2.10 -2.02
CA LEU A 98 5.26 -3.52 -2.35
C LEU A 98 4.88 -3.78 -3.80
N ASN A 99 5.72 -4.56 -4.49
CA ASN A 99 5.32 -5.29 -5.67
C ASN A 99 4.69 -6.60 -5.21
N ASN A 100 3.35 -6.64 -5.11
CA ASN A 100 2.66 -7.91 -4.97
C ASN A 100 2.86 -8.62 -6.31
N GLY A 101 3.64 -9.71 -6.38
CA GLY A 101 4.22 -10.34 -7.59
C GLY A 101 3.33 -10.60 -8.82
N ASN A 102 2.07 -10.18 -8.77
CA ASN A 102 1.14 -9.95 -9.88
C ASN A 102 1.28 -8.55 -10.54
N GLY A 103 2.29 -7.74 -10.18
CA GLY A 103 2.56 -6.44 -10.80
C GLY A 103 1.77 -5.25 -10.24
N LEU A 104 0.96 -5.46 -9.19
CA LEU A 104 0.16 -4.40 -8.57
C LEU A 104 0.90 -3.69 -7.45
N ALA A 105 0.98 -2.38 -7.60
CA ALA A 105 1.47 -1.43 -6.62
C ALA A 105 0.63 -1.38 -5.35
N ALA A 106 1.26 -1.48 -4.18
CA ALA A 106 0.58 -1.25 -2.91
C ALA A 106 1.40 -0.40 -1.94
N HIS A 107 0.69 0.46 -1.20
CA HIS A 107 1.19 1.07 0.03
C HIS A 107 0.91 0.17 1.23
N LYS A 108 1.58 0.45 2.35
CA LYS A 108 1.31 -0.20 3.64
C LYS A 108 0.42 0.68 4.49
N LEU A 109 -0.74 0.17 4.86
CA LEU A 109 -1.58 0.74 5.91
C LEU A 109 -1.33 -0.02 7.22
N TYR A 110 -1.06 0.72 8.28
CA TYR A 110 -0.76 0.18 9.60
C TYR A 110 -1.84 0.57 10.60
N LEU A 111 -2.36 -0.41 11.34
CA LEU A 111 -3.13 -0.17 12.57
C LEU A 111 -2.24 -0.54 13.75
N VAL A 112 -1.85 0.46 14.53
CA VAL A 112 -0.76 0.36 15.50
C VAL A 112 -1.29 0.58 16.92
N ASN A 113 -0.81 -0.23 17.86
CA ASN A 113 -1.00 -0.02 19.29
C ASN A 113 0.35 -0.13 20.03
N THR A 114 0.97 1.03 20.28
CA THR A 114 2.16 1.16 21.15
C THR A 114 1.79 1.58 22.57
N THR A 115 0.49 1.58 22.92
CA THR A 115 0.05 1.86 24.29
C THR A 115 0.36 0.69 25.22
N LYS A 116 0.29 0.94 26.53
CA LYS A 116 0.49 -0.10 27.55
C LYS A 116 -0.72 -1.04 27.73
N LYS A 117 -1.84 -0.78 27.04
CA LYS A 117 -3.10 -1.53 27.16
C LYS A 117 -3.44 -2.24 25.86
N LYS A 118 -4.25 -3.30 25.95
CA LYS A 118 -4.85 -3.91 24.76
C LYS A 118 -5.95 -2.99 24.22
N VAL A 119 -6.16 -3.01 22.91
CA VAL A 119 -7.25 -2.30 22.24
C VAL A 119 -8.09 -3.31 21.47
N GLU A 120 -9.40 -3.19 21.59
CA GLU A 120 -10.38 -4.05 20.93
C GLU A 120 -11.04 -3.33 19.76
N TYR A 121 -11.26 -4.08 18.68
CA TYR A 121 -11.92 -3.61 17.47
C TYR A 121 -13.04 -4.56 17.08
N ALA A 122 -14.17 -3.99 16.66
CA ALA A 122 -15.18 -4.80 15.97
C ALA A 122 -14.61 -5.31 14.65
N ALA A 123 -14.94 -6.55 14.33
CA ALA A 123 -14.69 -7.12 13.04
C ALA A 123 -15.88 -7.96 12.58
N GLN A 124 -15.97 -8.11 11.27
CA GLN A 124 -16.90 -9.00 10.60
C GLN A 124 -16.08 -9.90 9.67
N ASP A 125 -16.07 -11.21 9.89
CA ASP A 125 -15.26 -12.17 9.13
C ASP A 125 -13.77 -11.76 9.06
N SER A 126 -13.25 -11.37 10.23
CA SER A 126 -11.89 -10.85 10.44
C SER A 126 -11.63 -9.49 9.77
N ARG A 127 -12.59 -8.91 9.07
CA ARG A 127 -12.47 -7.60 8.43
C ARG A 127 -12.75 -6.49 9.43
N LEU A 128 -11.78 -5.60 9.61
CA LEU A 128 -11.94 -4.37 10.36
C LEU A 128 -12.77 -3.36 9.55
N TYR A 129 -13.49 -2.48 10.24
CA TYR A 129 -14.30 -1.42 9.65
C TYR A 129 -13.45 -0.24 9.15
N ILE A 130 -12.54 -0.53 8.23
CA ILE A 130 -11.63 0.44 7.61
C ILE A 130 -12.11 0.74 6.19
N VAL A 131 -12.29 2.02 5.88
CA VAL A 131 -12.65 2.52 4.54
C VAL A 131 -11.63 3.54 4.05
N ALA A 132 -11.36 3.52 2.75
CA ALA A 132 -10.68 4.60 2.05
C ALA A 132 -11.66 5.74 1.77
N GLN A 133 -11.23 6.96 2.04
CA GLN A 133 -11.93 8.19 1.69
C GLN A 133 -11.04 9.06 0.80
N ALA A 134 -11.66 9.74 -0.17
CA ALA A 134 -11.02 10.78 -0.94
C ALA A 134 -11.82 12.09 -0.86
N LEU A 135 -11.14 13.21 -1.08
CA LEU A 135 -11.77 14.52 -1.11
C LEU A 135 -12.43 14.76 -2.48
N ASP A 136 -13.71 15.11 -2.52
CA ASP A 136 -14.37 15.44 -3.79
C ASP A 136 -14.07 16.88 -4.25
N SER A 137 -14.61 17.28 -5.40
CA SER A 137 -14.45 18.62 -5.96
C SER A 137 -15.07 19.73 -5.10
N ASN A 138 -15.93 19.39 -4.14
CA ASN A 138 -16.54 20.32 -3.20
C ASN A 138 -15.76 20.41 -1.88
N GLY A 139 -14.66 19.67 -1.74
CA GLY A 139 -13.88 19.61 -0.50
C GLY A 139 -14.50 18.71 0.58
N VAL A 140 -15.37 17.77 0.18
CA VAL A 140 -16.04 16.83 1.10
C VAL A 140 -15.37 15.46 1.02
N TRP A 141 -15.09 14.87 2.19
CA TRP A 141 -14.56 13.51 2.27
C TRP A 141 -15.65 12.49 1.98
N ASN A 142 -15.50 11.74 0.89
CA ASN A 142 -16.41 10.68 0.48
C ASN A 142 -15.68 9.34 0.46
N ALA A 143 -16.40 8.27 0.80
CA ALA A 143 -15.88 6.92 0.71
C ALA A 143 -15.64 6.55 -0.77
N ILE A 144 -14.48 5.97 -1.05
CA ILE A 144 -14.15 5.36 -2.36
C ILE A 144 -13.99 3.85 -2.27
N SER A 145 -14.26 3.30 -1.09
CA SER A 145 -14.32 1.88 -0.80
C SER A 145 -15.52 1.58 0.08
N TYR A 146 -16.06 0.38 -0.01
CA TYR A 146 -17.21 -0.04 0.81
C TYR A 146 -16.92 -1.32 1.60
N LEU A 147 -17.67 -1.52 2.68
CA LEU A 147 -17.64 -2.73 3.49
C LEU A 147 -18.98 -3.47 3.29
N PRO A 148 -18.98 -4.66 2.69
CA PRO A 148 -20.22 -5.34 2.41
C PRO A 148 -20.83 -5.94 3.66
N SER A 149 -22.15 -5.99 3.69
CA SER A 149 -22.87 -6.61 4.80
C SER A 149 -22.85 -8.13 4.67
N SER A 150 -22.89 -8.81 5.81
CA SER A 150 -23.13 -10.26 5.89
C SER A 150 -24.26 -10.45 6.88
N TRP A 151 -25.23 -11.27 6.49
CA TRP A 151 -26.39 -11.61 7.33
C TRP A 151 -26.08 -12.73 8.34
N CYS A 152 -24.88 -13.32 8.29
CA CYS A 152 -24.46 -14.36 9.22
C CYS A 152 -24.07 -13.75 10.58
N GLY A 153 -24.86 -14.05 11.62
CA GLY A 153 -24.60 -13.56 12.98
C GLY A 153 -23.24 -14.01 13.56
N ASN A 154 -22.71 -15.15 13.12
CA ASN A 154 -21.41 -15.66 13.57
C ASN A 154 -20.22 -14.91 12.96
N SER A 155 -20.45 -14.08 11.95
CA SER A 155 -19.37 -13.29 11.33
C SER A 155 -18.84 -12.20 12.27
N TYR A 156 -19.65 -11.72 13.21
CA TYR A 156 -19.31 -10.59 14.06
C TYR A 156 -18.53 -11.01 15.30
N HIS A 157 -17.34 -10.43 15.48
CA HIS A 157 -16.50 -10.71 16.64
C HIS A 157 -15.64 -9.50 17.00
N THR A 158 -14.77 -9.70 17.99
CA THR A 158 -13.82 -8.70 18.46
C THR A 158 -12.40 -9.16 18.17
N LEU A 159 -11.63 -8.33 17.49
CA LEU A 159 -10.18 -8.51 17.35
C LEU A 159 -9.46 -7.71 18.43
N THR A 160 -8.43 -8.30 19.01
CA THR A 160 -7.63 -7.69 20.07
C THR A 160 -6.23 -7.40 19.57
N LEU A 161 -5.88 -6.11 19.54
CA LEU A 161 -4.52 -5.65 19.32
C LEU A 161 -3.83 -5.44 20.67
N GLY A 162 -2.86 -6.28 21.00
CA GLY A 162 -2.15 -6.24 22.26
C GLY A 162 -1.26 -5.00 22.42
N LYS A 163 -0.67 -4.86 23.61
CA LYS A 163 0.38 -3.88 23.86
C LYS A 163 1.53 -4.10 22.89
N ASN A 164 1.99 -3.03 22.26
CA ASN A 164 3.13 -3.03 21.33
C ASN A 164 2.93 -4.03 20.19
N GLU A 165 1.71 -4.06 19.65
CA GLU A 165 1.35 -4.86 18.47
C GLU A 165 0.79 -3.97 17.36
N TYR A 166 0.89 -4.44 16.12
CA TYR A 166 0.29 -3.81 14.95
C TYR A 166 -0.24 -4.85 13.96
N TRP A 167 -1.18 -4.42 13.12
CA TRP A 167 -1.49 -5.09 11.86
C TRP A 167 -1.02 -4.23 10.69
N SER A 168 -0.65 -4.88 9.59
CA SER A 168 -0.35 -4.20 8.32
C SER A 168 -1.28 -4.72 7.24
N PHE A 169 -1.66 -3.84 6.32
CA PHE A 169 -2.53 -4.14 5.19
C PHE A 169 -1.89 -3.58 3.93
N ASN A 170 -2.02 -4.31 2.82
CA ASN A 170 -1.65 -3.81 1.51
C ASN A 170 -2.85 -3.06 0.94
N VAL A 171 -2.66 -1.79 0.62
CA VAL A 171 -3.71 -0.95 0.03
C VAL A 171 -3.27 -0.47 -1.35
N PRO A 172 -4.21 -0.37 -2.32
CA PRO A 172 -3.84 -0.07 -3.70
C PRO A 172 -3.23 1.33 -3.83
N VAL A 173 -2.24 1.45 -4.70
CA VAL A 173 -1.85 2.75 -5.25
C VAL A 173 -2.79 3.07 -6.39
N PHE A 174 -3.50 4.19 -6.31
CA PHE A 174 -4.50 4.56 -7.31
C PHE A 174 -3.90 5.24 -8.53
N LYS A 175 -4.59 5.08 -9.65
CA LYS A 175 -4.44 5.86 -10.89
C LYS A 175 -5.79 6.49 -11.21
N GLY A 176 -5.71 7.62 -11.93
CA GLY A 176 -6.87 8.23 -12.52
C GLY A 176 -6.59 9.66 -12.97
N THR A 177 -7.66 10.37 -13.29
CA THR A 177 -7.60 11.71 -13.88
C THR A 177 -7.90 12.83 -12.89
N PHE A 178 -8.47 12.50 -11.73
CA PHE A 178 -8.88 13.48 -10.72
C PHE A 178 -7.85 13.53 -9.57
N GLU A 179 -7.18 14.67 -9.42
CA GLU A 179 -6.26 14.95 -8.32
C GLU A 179 -7.03 15.22 -7.02
N THR A 180 -6.64 14.53 -5.95
CA THR A 180 -7.32 14.61 -4.66
C THR A 180 -6.40 14.18 -3.51
N LYS A 181 -6.89 14.32 -2.28
CA LYS A 181 -6.30 13.73 -1.08
C LYS A 181 -6.99 12.43 -0.73
N LEU A 182 -6.22 11.45 -0.27
CA LEU A 182 -6.69 10.16 0.21
C LEU A 182 -6.34 10.00 1.69
N ARG A 183 -7.25 9.38 2.44
CA ARG A 183 -7.00 8.86 3.79
C ARG A 183 -7.77 7.58 4.04
N TYR A 184 -7.37 6.83 5.06
CA TYR A 184 -8.14 5.70 5.57
C TYR A 184 -8.77 6.07 6.92
N VAL A 185 -9.96 5.53 7.15
CA VAL A 185 -10.73 5.75 8.37
C VAL A 185 -11.16 4.41 8.93
N LEU A 186 -10.76 4.12 10.17
CA LEU A 186 -11.28 3.02 10.97
C LEU A 186 -12.41 3.53 11.85
N THR A 187 -13.57 2.88 11.80
CA THR A 187 -14.70 3.17 12.71
C THR A 187 -14.75 2.13 13.83
N ARG A 188 -14.80 2.59 15.09
CA ARG A 188 -14.91 1.74 16.27
C ARG A 188 -16.36 1.57 16.70
N LYS A 189 -16.64 0.63 17.62
CA LYS A 189 -18.00 0.37 18.16
C LYS A 189 -18.59 1.59 18.86
N ASP A 190 -17.74 2.41 19.46
CA ASP A 190 -18.09 3.64 20.17
C ASP A 190 -18.16 4.86 19.24
N GLU A 191 -18.27 4.64 17.93
CA GLU A 191 -18.30 5.66 16.86
C GLU A 191 -17.05 6.53 16.75
N HIS A 192 -16.04 6.29 17.59
CA HIS A 192 -14.77 6.99 17.49
C HIS A 192 -14.02 6.52 16.24
N GLN A 193 -13.41 7.48 15.55
CA GLN A 193 -12.68 7.22 14.32
C GLN A 193 -11.18 7.34 14.54
N LEU A 194 -10.42 6.39 13.99
CA LEU A 194 -8.99 6.57 13.76
C LEU A 194 -8.79 6.92 12.30
N VAL A 195 -8.21 8.08 12.05
CA VAL A 195 -7.95 8.62 10.70
C VAL A 195 -6.45 8.54 10.44
N SER A 196 -6.06 8.05 9.26
CA SER A 196 -4.66 8.05 8.85
C SER A 196 -4.16 9.46 8.49
N ASN A 197 -2.86 9.60 8.27
CA ASN A 197 -2.33 10.72 7.49
C ASN A 197 -2.97 10.77 6.09
N GLU A 198 -2.94 11.97 5.51
CA GLU A 198 -3.42 12.24 4.16
C GLU A 198 -2.27 12.14 3.17
N ILE A 199 -2.57 11.69 1.95
CA ILE A 199 -1.62 11.66 0.84
C ILE A 199 -2.28 12.23 -0.42
N ASP A 200 -1.49 12.86 -1.28
CA ASP A 200 -1.95 13.33 -2.59
C ASP A 200 -1.95 12.16 -3.59
N VAL A 201 -3.06 11.97 -4.29
CA VAL A 201 -3.27 10.86 -5.25
C VAL A 201 -4.05 11.34 -6.47
N ARG A 202 -4.09 10.48 -7.49
CA ARG A 202 -5.07 10.57 -8.56
C ARG A 202 -6.00 9.36 -8.55
N ILE A 203 -7.30 9.62 -8.65
CA ILE A 203 -8.35 8.60 -8.71
C ILE A 203 -9.25 8.84 -9.92
N ASN A 204 -10.08 7.87 -10.28
CA ASN A 204 -11.18 8.12 -11.22
C ASN A 204 -12.41 8.60 -10.44
N PRO A 205 -13.13 9.64 -10.92
CA PRO A 205 -14.35 10.12 -10.27
C PRO A 205 -15.42 9.05 -10.05
N ASP A 206 -15.46 8.02 -10.89
CA ASP A 206 -16.38 6.87 -10.77
C ASP A 206 -16.24 6.14 -9.42
N GLN A 207 -15.06 6.22 -8.78
CA GLN A 207 -14.83 5.65 -7.46
C GLN A 207 -15.67 6.30 -6.35
N PHE A 208 -16.26 7.48 -6.58
CA PHE A 208 -17.21 8.09 -5.64
C PHE A 208 -18.64 7.55 -5.81
N ASN A 209 -18.94 6.86 -6.91
CA ASN A 209 -20.28 6.40 -7.22
C ASN A 209 -20.62 5.12 -6.43
N THR A 210 -21.58 5.23 -5.51
CA THR A 210 -22.05 4.13 -4.66
C THR A 210 -22.82 3.04 -5.41
N GLU A 211 -23.27 3.33 -6.64
CA GLU A 211 -23.91 2.34 -7.52
C GLU A 211 -22.87 1.51 -8.30
N LEU A 212 -21.65 2.03 -8.45
CA LEU A 212 -20.55 1.33 -9.08
C LEU A 212 -19.69 0.68 -8.02
N LYS A 213 -20.19 -0.38 -7.37
CA LYS A 213 -19.37 -1.18 -6.46
C LYS A 213 -18.63 -2.27 -7.24
N GLN A 214 -17.47 -2.69 -6.70
CA GLN A 214 -16.80 -3.92 -7.15
C GLN A 214 -17.77 -5.10 -7.24
N GLY A 215 -18.74 -5.12 -6.32
CA GLY A 215 -19.81 -6.09 -6.27
C GLY A 215 -19.32 -7.46 -5.78
N HIS A 216 -20.31 -8.28 -5.45
CA HIS A 216 -20.17 -9.70 -5.19
C HIS A 216 -21.50 -10.36 -5.56
N THR A 217 -21.45 -11.48 -6.28
CA THR A 217 -22.64 -12.26 -6.57
C THR A 217 -22.58 -13.52 -5.71
N PRO A 218 -23.51 -13.70 -4.76
CA PRO A 218 -23.59 -14.91 -3.95
C PRO A 218 -23.60 -16.16 -4.84
N THR A 219 -22.66 -17.06 -4.59
CA THR A 219 -22.53 -18.32 -5.34
C THR A 219 -23.33 -19.48 -4.74
N GLY A 220 -24.00 -19.26 -3.61
CA GLY A 220 -24.88 -20.24 -2.97
C GLY A 220 -25.35 -19.81 -1.58
N LEU A 221 -26.12 -20.67 -0.92
CA LEU A 221 -26.67 -20.45 0.43
C LEU A 221 -25.62 -20.17 1.51
N MET A 222 -24.38 -20.63 1.29
CA MET A 222 -23.25 -20.45 2.21
C MET A 222 -22.43 -19.19 1.92
N ASP A 223 -22.79 -18.43 0.89
CA ASP A 223 -22.14 -17.19 0.49
C ASP A 223 -22.99 -16.00 0.95
N SER A 224 -22.70 -15.52 2.16
CA SER A 224 -23.61 -14.64 2.89
C SER A 224 -23.40 -13.14 2.65
N TYR A 225 -22.62 -12.76 1.63
CA TYR A 225 -22.36 -11.35 1.33
C TYR A 225 -23.33 -10.82 0.29
N ASP A 226 -24.08 -9.78 0.67
CA ASP A 226 -24.86 -8.98 -0.26
C ASP A 226 -24.19 -7.60 -0.39
N ASP A 227 -23.85 -7.23 -1.63
CA ASP A 227 -23.12 -6.02 -2.01
C ASP A 227 -24.02 -4.99 -2.70
#